data_AF-A0A7W1QWZ0-F1
#
_entry.id   AF-A0A7W1QWZ0-F1
#
_cell.length_a   1.000
_cell.length_b   1.000
_cell.length_c   1.000
_cell.angle_alpha   90.00
_cell.angle_beta   90.00
_cell.angle_gamma   90.00
#
_symmetry.space_group_name_H-M   'P 1'
#
loop_
_entity.id
_entity.type
_entity.pdbx_description
1 polymer ?
#
loop_
_entity_poly.entity_id
_entity_poly.type
_entity_poly.pdbx_seq_one_letter_code
_entity_poly.pdbx_strand_id
1 'polypeptide(L)' 'MKADNANIFLGNAQKYTFLGDKEKALDNLEKAFESRAFLMVFVKADPLFDSLRSEPRYQEILRKMNLQ' A
#
# COMPACT_ATOMS: atom_id res chain seq x y z
N MET A 1 -11.38 12.67 13.41
CA MET A 1 -12.14 11.57 12.76
C MET A 1 -11.89 11.50 11.24
N LYS A 2 -10.63 11.66 10.76
CA LYS A 2 -10.25 11.45 9.35
C LYS A 2 -9.21 10.33 9.15
N ALA A 3 -8.56 9.88 10.24
CA ALA A 3 -7.53 8.84 10.21
C ALA A 3 -8.11 7.43 9.99
N ASP A 4 -9.35 7.18 10.42
CA ASP A 4 -9.93 5.84 10.41
C ASP A 4 -10.17 5.30 8.99
N ASN A 5 -10.54 6.18 8.04
CA ASN A 5 -10.77 5.79 6.64
C ASN A 5 -9.48 5.47 5.89
N ALA A 6 -8.36 6.09 6.26
CA ALA A 6 -7.08 5.87 5.59
C ALA A 6 -6.56 4.45 5.82
N ASN A 7 -6.75 3.91 7.04
CA ASN A 7 -6.34 2.55 7.40
C ASN A 7 -7.18 1.46 6.69
N ILE A 8 -8.42 1.79 6.27
CA ILE A 8 -9.25 0.85 5.48
C ILE A 8 -8.58 0.53 4.16
N PHE A 9 -7.99 1.54 3.49
CA PHE A 9 -7.30 1.32 2.22
C PHE A 9 -6.08 0.42 2.38
N LEU A 10 -5.25 0.66 3.41
CA LEU A 10 -4.10 -0.21 3.64
C LEU A 10 -4.51 -1.65 3.96
N GLY A 11 -5.52 -1.84 4.82
CA GLY A 11 -6.03 -3.17 5.14
C GLY A 11 -6.64 -3.89 3.93
N ASN A 12 -7.29 -3.16 3.02
CA ASN A 12 -7.77 -3.73 1.76
C ASN A 12 -6.62 -4.07 0.80
N ALA A 13 -5.59 -3.23 0.72
CA ALA A 13 -4.40 -3.52 -0.07
C ALA A 13 -3.75 -4.83 0.38
N GLN A 14 -3.59 -5.02 1.69
CA GLN A 14 -3.09 -6.25 2.30
C GLN A 14 -3.96 -7.47 1.92
N LYS A 15 -5.28 -7.38 2.09
CA LYS A 15 -6.21 -8.47 1.74
C LYS A 15 -6.15 -8.85 0.26
N TYR A 16 -6.16 -7.86 -0.65
CA TYR A 16 -6.08 -8.13 -2.08
C TYR A 16 -4.73 -8.71 -2.48
N THR A 17 -3.64 -8.28 -1.83
CA THR A 17 -2.32 -8.87 -2.05
C THR A 17 -2.29 -10.34 -1.64
N PHE A 18 -2.88 -10.67 -0.50
CA PHE A 18 -3.02 -12.06 -0.04
C PHE A 18 -3.82 -12.93 -1.02
N LEU A 19 -4.86 -12.37 -1.64
CA LEU A 19 -5.66 -13.05 -2.66
C LEU A 19 -5.00 -13.11 -4.05
N GLY A 20 -3.84 -12.47 -4.23
CA GLY A 20 -3.15 -12.38 -5.53
C GLY A 20 -3.78 -11.39 -6.52
N ASP A 21 -4.79 -10.62 -6.11
CA ASP A 21 -5.40 -9.56 -6.93
C ASP A 21 -4.54 -8.30 -6.87
N LYS A 22 -3.45 -8.31 -7.64
CA LYS A 22 -2.42 -7.25 -7.64
C LYS A 22 -2.98 -5.88 -8.01
N GLU A 23 -3.89 -5.81 -8.98
CA GLU A 23 -4.48 -4.54 -9.41
C GLU A 23 -5.26 -3.88 -8.28
N LYS A 24 -6.18 -4.61 -7.63
CA LYS A 24 -6.92 -4.06 -6.50
C LYS A 24 -6.04 -3.75 -5.31
N ALA A 25 -4.96 -4.52 -5.11
CA ALA A 25 -4.00 -4.25 -4.06
C ALA A 25 -3.30 -2.90 -4.29
N LEU A 26 -2.79 -2.65 -5.50
CA LEU A 26 -2.11 -1.42 -5.87
C LEU A 26 -3.06 -0.21 -5.83
N ASP A 27 -4.29 -0.35 -6.33
CA ASP A 27 -5.32 0.72 -6.25
C ASP A 27 -5.61 1.16 -4.81
N ASN A 28 -5.67 0.20 -3.89
CA ASN A 28 -5.88 0.52 -2.48
C ASN A 28 -4.62 1.06 -1.82
N LEU A 29 -3.43 0.61 -2.23
CA LEU A 29 -2.18 1.11 -1.68
C LEU A 29 -1.91 2.57 -2.07
N GLU A 30 -2.27 2.96 -3.30
CA GLU A 30 -2.23 4.36 -3.75
C GLU A 30 -3.19 5.24 -2.92
N LYS A 31 -4.42 4.77 -2.67
CA LYS A 31 -5.38 5.49 -1.82
C LYS A 31 -4.90 5.60 -0.37
N ALA A 32 -4.24 4.57 0.15
CA ALA A 32 -3.64 4.59 1.48
C ALA A 32 -2.50 5.63 1.57
N PHE A 33 -1.66 5.71 0.54
CA PHE A 33 -0.63 6.73 0.40
C PHE A 33 -1.23 8.14 0.35
N GLU A 34 -2.18 8.40 -0.55
CA GLU A 34 -2.85 9.70 -0.71
C GLU A 34 -3.57 10.15 0.56
N SER A 35 -4.20 9.20 1.26
CA SER A 35 -4.91 9.44 2.52
C SER A 35 -3.98 9.56 3.72
N ARG A 36 -2.66 9.41 3.53
CA ARG A 36 -1.64 9.42 4.60
C ARG A 36 -1.96 8.43 5.72
N ALA A 37 -2.33 7.21 5.37
CA ALA A 37 -2.61 6.16 6.34
C ALA A 37 -1.41 5.96 7.27
N PHE A 38 -1.66 5.93 8.58
CA PHE A 38 -0.61 6.00 9.60
C PHE A 38 0.44 4.89 9.43
N LEU A 39 0.00 3.68 9.12
CA LEU A 39 0.87 2.51 8.97
C LEU A 39 1.60 2.43 7.63
N MET A 40 1.38 3.37 6.70
CA MET A 40 2.14 3.41 5.44
C MET A 40 3.64 3.56 5.66
N VAL A 41 4.08 4.11 6.81
CA VAL A 41 5.50 4.19 7.17
C VAL A 41 6.22 2.84 7.16
N PHE A 42 5.47 1.73 7.29
CA PHE A 42 6.00 0.36 7.26
C PHE A 42 5.83 -0.35 5.90
N VAL A 43 5.29 0.32 4.88
CA VAL A 43 4.90 -0.32 3.61
C VAL A 43 6.03 -1.09 2.92
N LYS A 44 7.27 -0.59 2.98
CA LYS A 44 8.45 -1.24 2.40
C LYS A 44 8.86 -2.51 3.16
N ALA A 45 8.62 -2.54 4.47
CA ALA A 45 9.03 -3.61 5.37
C ALA A 45 7.95 -4.71 5.54
N ASP A 46 6.70 -4.43 5.16
CA ASP A 46 5.60 -5.40 5.27
C ASP A 46 5.80 -6.55 4.24
N PRO A 47 6.02 -7.80 4.69
CA PRO A 47 6.25 -8.95 3.81
C PRO A 47 5.02 -9.33 2.99
N LEU A 48 3.83 -8.86 3.39
CA LEU A 48 2.62 -9.16 2.62
C LEU A 48 2.68 -8.55 1.21
N PHE A 49 3.44 -7.46 1.03
CA PHE A 49 3.64 -6.81 -0.26
C PHE A 49 4.82 -7.38 -1.08
N ASP A 50 5.43 -8.50 -0.66
CA ASP A 50 6.56 -9.11 -1.39
C ASP A 50 6.22 -9.36 -2.86
N SER A 51 5.00 -9.81 -3.16
CA SER A 51 4.52 -10.08 -4.54
C SER A 51 4.31 -8.81 -5.38
N LEU A 52 4.27 -7.63 -4.74
CA LEU A 52 4.11 -6.33 -5.38
C LEU A 52 5.43 -5.58 -5.57
N ARG A 53 6.54 -6.03 -4.97
CA ARG A 53 7.82 -5.26 -4.97
C ARG A 53 8.40 -5.00 -6.36
N SER A 54 8.09 -5.87 -7.33
CA SER A 54 8.50 -5.69 -8.73
C SER A 54 7.53 -4.82 -9.54
N GLU A 55 6.36 -4.49 -8.99
CA GLU A 55 5.34 -3.73 -9.71
C GLU A 55 5.74 -2.26 -9.80
N PRO A 56 5.74 -1.65 -11.01
CA PRO A 56 6.13 -0.25 -11.18
C PRO A 56 5.36 0.73 -10.30
N ARG A 57 4.06 0.46 -10.09
CA ARG A 57 3.18 1.28 -9.22
C ARG A 57 3.61 1.23 -7.75
N TYR A 58 4.04 0.07 -7.25
CA TYR A 58 4.55 -0.07 -5.89
C TYR A 58 5.87 0.70 -5.70
N GLN A 59 6.79 0.57 -6.66
CA GLN A 59 8.06 1.29 -6.64
C GLN A 59 7.87 2.81 -6.68
N GLU A 60 6.90 3.29 -7.46
CA GLU A 60 6.57 4.72 -7.52
C GLU A 60 6.03 5.25 -6.18
N ILE A 61 5.22 4.47 -5.45
CA ILE A 61 4.79 4.82 -4.09
C ILE A 61 6.01 4.96 -3.18
N LEU A 62 6.94 4.00 -3.19
CA LEU A 62 8.16 4.07 -2.38
C LEU A 62 9.02 5.29 -2.71
N ARG A 63 9.16 5.61 -4.00
CA ARG A 63 9.90 6.81 -4.46
C ARG A 63 9.24 8.10 -3.95
N LYS A 64 7.91 8.22 -4.06
CA LYS A 64 7.15 9.37 -3.50
C LYS A 64 7.28 9.48 -1.98
N MET A 65 7.56 8.38 -1.29
CA MET A 65 7.81 8.32 0.14
C MET A 65 9.29 8.47 0.52
N ASN A 66 10.20 8.61 -0.44
CA ASN A 66 11.66 8.61 -0.26
C ASN A 66 12.19 7.33 0.44
N LEU A 67 11.58 6.19 0.15
CA LEU A 67 11.98 4.88 0.66
C LEU A 67 12.79 4.06 -0.35
N GLN A 68 13.05 4.59 -1.54
CA GLN A 68 13.82 3.98 -2.62
C GLN A 68 14.71 5.02 -3.28
#